data_AF-A0A0A2XLT5-F1
#
_entry.id   AF-A0A0A2XLT5-F1
#
_cell.length_a   1.000
_cell.length_b   1.000
_cell.length_c   1.000
_cell.angle_alpha   90.00
_cell.angle_beta   90.00
_cell.angle_gamma   90.00
#
_symmetry.space_group_name_H-M   'P 1'
#
loop_
_entity.id
_entity.type
_entity.pdbx_description
1 polymer ?
#
loop_
_entity_poly.entity_id
_entity_poly.type
_entity_poly.pdbx_seq_one_letter_code
_entity_poly.pdbx_strand_id
1 'polypeptide(L)'
;MSEINADFEQQIHDYLNDHPDFFARHLSLLDKMQIPHQRKGMISLVEAQLGRQREKIATLEQQLYQISNTVQQNEKLFFSLLPLQKALLQADNFTEANQNLNQWAKTLALKSAKILLLKDTWTEQNDIEAPYWIDRKAFEIIRLERFGLQSFYLGKLTNREKSLLFLPEELPVGSVALCLLKQHHQPYHSVLLFSSHNEDHFYRGQNTDFLENIVDLLEPLIAQWLAKKA
;
A
#
# COMPACT_ATOMS: atom_id res chain seq x y z
N MET A 1 9.69 6.46 61.66
CA MET A 1 9.97 5.07 61.24
C MET A 1 9.30 4.19 62.28
N SER A 2 8.14 3.64 61.96
CA SER A 2 7.43 2.70 62.81
C SER A 2 8.19 1.38 62.81
N GLU A 3 8.62 0.90 63.97
CA GLU A 3 9.15 -0.45 64.16
C GLU A 3 8.13 -1.44 63.64
N ILE A 4 8.41 -2.06 62.49
CA ILE A 4 7.62 -3.18 62.00
C ILE A 4 7.95 -4.34 62.95
N ASN A 5 6.92 -4.85 63.61
CA ASN A 5 7.04 -5.96 64.55
C ASN A 5 7.68 -7.17 63.85
N ALA A 6 8.70 -7.79 64.45
CA ALA A 6 9.44 -8.90 63.84
C ALA A 6 8.53 -10.08 63.47
N ASP A 7 7.44 -10.28 64.22
CA ASP A 7 6.43 -11.30 63.93
C ASP A 7 5.66 -11.01 62.63
N PHE A 8 5.45 -9.73 62.30
CA PHE A 8 4.81 -9.32 61.05
C PHE A 8 5.75 -9.47 59.85
N GLU A 9 7.05 -9.22 60.03
CA GLU A 9 8.06 -9.46 58.99
C GLU A 9 8.18 -10.95 58.67
N GLN A 10 8.12 -11.81 59.70
CA GLN A 10 8.09 -13.26 59.57
C GLN A 10 6.85 -13.73 58.78
N GLN A 11 5.68 -13.17 59.08
CA GLN A 11 4.44 -13.48 58.37
C GLN A 11 4.47 -13.05 56.90
N ILE A 12 5.07 -11.90 56.59
CA ILE A 12 5.26 -11.46 55.20
C ILE A 12 6.21 -12.42 54.47
N HIS A 13 7.31 -12.83 55.13
CA HIS A 13 8.26 -13.77 54.57
C HIS A 13 7.59 -15.10 54.21
N ASP A 14 6.84 -15.69 55.13
CA ASP A 14 6.18 -16.99 54.93
C ASP A 14 5.10 -16.87 53.83
N TYR A 15 4.35 -15.77 53.82
CA TYR A 15 3.36 -15.50 52.78
C TYR A 15 3.97 -15.37 51.38
N LEU A 16 5.10 -14.68 51.24
CA LEU A 16 5.80 -14.55 49.94
C LEU A 16 6.41 -15.88 49.48
N ASN A 17 6.80 -16.74 50.42
CA ASN A 17 7.36 -18.06 50.12
C ASN A 17 6.28 -19.04 49.62
N ASP A 18 5.09 -19.01 50.23
CA ASP A 18 3.94 -19.84 49.83
C ASP A 18 3.25 -19.34 48.55
N HIS A 19 3.50 -18.08 48.15
CA HIS A 19 2.93 -17.46 46.95
C HIS A 19 4.00 -16.86 46.03
N PRO A 20 4.80 -17.70 45.33
CA PRO A 20 5.89 -17.24 44.46
C PRO A 20 5.41 -16.40 43.26
N ASP A 21 4.13 -16.48 42.90
CA ASP A 21 3.49 -15.74 41.82
C ASP A 21 2.97 -14.36 42.25
N PHE A 22 3.06 -14.01 43.54
CA PHE A 22 2.54 -12.76 44.12
C PHE A 22 3.03 -11.51 43.36
N PHE A 23 4.33 -11.45 43.05
CA PHE A 23 4.90 -10.33 42.31
C PHE A 23 4.53 -10.32 40.82
N ALA A 24 4.18 -11.46 40.24
CA ALA A 24 3.65 -11.51 38.87
C ALA A 24 2.23 -10.93 38.80
N ARG A 25 1.43 -11.09 39.87
CA ARG A 25 0.08 -10.52 39.99
C ARG A 25 0.08 -9.04 40.38
N HIS A 26 1.10 -8.60 41.11
CA HIS A 26 1.22 -7.24 41.63
C HIS A 26 2.45 -6.51 41.08
N LEU A 27 2.57 -6.46 39.75
CA LEU A 27 3.69 -5.86 39.02
C LEU A 27 3.96 -4.39 39.41
N SER A 28 2.93 -3.61 39.76
CA SER A 28 3.06 -2.19 40.13
C SER A 28 3.76 -1.94 41.47
N LEU A 29 3.89 -2.95 42.33
CA LEU A 29 4.68 -2.88 43.57
C LEU A 29 6.19 -2.99 43.29
N LEU A 30 6.56 -3.62 42.17
CA LEU A 30 7.97 -3.81 41.79
C LEU A 30 8.62 -2.51 41.35
N ASP A 31 7.88 -1.62 40.67
CA ASP A 31 8.36 -0.31 40.21
C ASP A 31 8.82 0.61 41.36
N LYS A 32 8.42 0.31 42.61
CA LYS A 32 8.69 1.13 43.79
C LYS A 32 9.72 0.51 44.75
N MET A 33 10.19 -0.72 44.51
CA MET A 33 11.13 -1.40 45.40
C MET A 33 12.59 -1.12 45.05
N GLN A 34 13.39 -0.75 46.05
CA GLN A 34 14.85 -0.65 45.97
C GLN A 34 15.48 -1.78 46.79
N ILE A 35 16.03 -2.80 46.12
CA ILE A 35 16.72 -3.92 46.78
C ILE A 35 18.23 -3.83 46.45
N PRO A 36 19.11 -3.61 47.44
CA PRO A 36 20.55 -3.62 47.22
C PRO A 36 21.06 -5.06 47.00
N HIS A 37 21.76 -5.30 45.88
CA HIS A 37 22.24 -6.63 45.50
C HIS A 37 23.53 -7.05 46.23
N GLN A 38 23.60 -8.30 46.70
CA GLN A 38 24.85 -8.90 47.19
C GLN A 38 25.21 -10.33 46.70
N ARG A 39 24.43 -11.04 45.85
CA ARG A 39 24.83 -12.41 45.43
C ARG A 39 24.51 -12.76 43.97
N LYS A 40 25.50 -13.37 43.30
CA LYS A 40 25.43 -14.00 41.96
C LYS A 40 24.60 -15.29 42.03
N GLY A 41 23.60 -15.44 41.16
CA GLY A 41 22.94 -16.73 40.91
C GLY A 41 21.41 -16.70 40.83
N MET A 42 20.75 -15.63 41.26
CA MET A 42 19.33 -15.37 41.00
C MET A 42 19.25 -14.28 39.95
N ILE A 43 18.60 -14.53 38.82
CA ILE A 43 18.35 -13.51 37.79
C ILE A 43 17.63 -12.36 38.50
N SER A 44 18.27 -11.21 38.57
CA SER A 44 17.68 -10.05 39.25
C SER A 44 16.42 -9.65 38.50
N LEU A 45 15.37 -9.29 39.23
CA LEU A 45 14.17 -8.71 38.63
C LEU A 45 14.51 -7.49 37.76
N VAL A 46 15.57 -6.75 38.11
CA VAL A 46 16.13 -5.66 37.30
C VAL A 46 16.76 -6.19 36.00
N GLU A 47 17.47 -7.32 36.03
CA GLU A 47 18.01 -7.97 34.82
C GLU A 47 16.88 -8.47 33.91
N ALA A 48 15.81 -9.04 34.47
CA ALA A 48 14.63 -9.45 33.70
C ALA A 48 13.90 -8.24 33.10
N GLN A 49 13.77 -7.14 33.85
CA GLN A 49 13.17 -5.89 33.37
C GLN A 49 14.03 -5.23 32.29
N LEU A 50 15.35 -5.19 32.45
CA LEU A 50 16.29 -4.71 31.44
C LEU A 50 16.27 -5.59 30.19
N GLY A 51 16.17 -6.91 30.34
CA GLY A 51 15.98 -7.84 29.23
C GLY A 51 14.71 -7.52 28.43
N ARG A 52 13.58 -7.37 29.12
CA ARG A 52 12.30 -7.03 28.48
C ARG A 52 12.30 -5.63 27.83
N GLN A 53 12.98 -4.66 28.43
CA GLN A 53 13.17 -3.34 27.82
C GLN A 53 14.03 -3.42 26.56
N ARG A 54 15.11 -4.21 26.56
CA ARG A 54 15.93 -4.45 25.36
C ARG A 54 15.14 -5.11 24.24
N GLU A 55 14.30 -6.10 24.56
CA GLU A 55 13.40 -6.71 23.56
C GLU A 55 12.41 -5.69 22.99
N LYS A 56 11.83 -4.84 23.84
CA LYS A 56 10.93 -3.77 23.39
C LYS A 56 11.64 -2.74 22.52
N ILE A 57 12.85 -2.32 22.88
CA ILE A 57 13.68 -1.42 22.08
C ILE A 57 13.98 -2.05 20.72
N ALA A 58 14.45 -3.30 20.69
CA ALA A 58 14.73 -4.01 19.44
C ALA A 58 13.47 -4.13 18.54
N THR A 59 12.30 -4.38 19.14
CA THR A 59 11.02 -4.43 18.40
C THR A 59 10.67 -3.07 17.81
N LEU A 60 10.83 -1.99 18.57
CA LEU A 60 10.57 -0.62 18.10
C LEU A 60 11.56 -0.19 17.03
N GLU A 61 12.84 -0.53 17.16
CA GLU A 61 13.86 -0.26 16.13
C GLU A 61 13.56 -0.99 14.82
N GLN A 62 13.11 -2.25 14.91
CA GLN A 62 12.64 -3.01 13.73
C GLN A 62 11.44 -2.33 13.06
N GLN A 63 10.46 -1.86 13.84
CA GLN A 63 9.31 -1.13 13.31
C GLN A 63 9.71 0.20 12.66
N LEU A 64 10.62 0.96 13.29
CA LEU A 64 11.15 2.20 12.71
C LEU A 64 11.89 1.94 11.40
N TYR A 65 12.69 0.88 11.33
CA TYR A 65 13.38 0.49 10.10
C TYR A 65 12.39 0.14 8.98
N GLN A 66 11.31 -0.59 9.30
CA GLN A 66 10.24 -0.89 8.35
C GLN A 66 9.56 0.39 7.84
N ILE A 67 9.16 1.29 8.73
CA ILE A 67 8.54 2.58 8.36
C ILE A 67 9.49 3.39 7.49
N SER A 68 10.76 3.52 7.88
CA SER A 68 11.77 4.28 7.13
C SER A 68 11.96 3.71 5.72
N ASN A 69 11.99 2.39 5.57
CA ASN A 69 12.09 1.76 4.25
C ASN A 69 10.86 2.05 3.40
N THR A 70 9.65 1.99 3.97
CA THR A 70 8.42 2.34 3.26
C THR A 70 8.42 3.80 2.81
N VAL A 71 8.86 4.73 3.67
CA VAL A 71 8.97 6.16 3.31
C VAL A 71 9.94 6.35 2.15
N GLN A 72 11.13 5.74 2.20
CA GLN A 72 12.10 5.84 1.11
C GLN A 72 11.60 5.23 -0.21
N GLN A 73 10.85 4.13 -0.15
CA GLN A 73 10.23 3.53 -1.33
C GLN A 73 9.15 4.44 -1.91
N ASN A 74 8.31 5.04 -1.05
CA ASN A 74 7.27 5.97 -1.47
C ASN A 74 7.87 7.25 -2.07
N GLU A 75 8.92 7.82 -1.48
CA GLU A 75 9.63 8.97 -2.04
C GLU A 75 10.20 8.66 -3.42
N LYS A 76 10.87 7.52 -3.59
CA LYS A 76 11.38 7.09 -4.89
C LYS A 76 10.26 6.95 -5.92
N LEU A 77 9.13 6.35 -5.52
CA LEU A 77 7.97 6.21 -6.39
C LEU A 77 7.42 7.60 -6.78
N PHE A 78 7.32 8.52 -5.84
CA PHE A 78 6.87 9.88 -6.11
C PHE A 78 7.83 10.65 -7.03
N PHE A 79 9.13 10.63 -6.78
CA PHE A 79 10.13 11.27 -7.65
C PHE A 79 10.20 10.64 -9.05
N SER A 80 9.82 9.37 -9.18
CA SER A 80 9.72 8.72 -10.49
C SER A 80 8.60 9.31 -11.37
N LEU A 81 7.63 10.03 -10.79
CA LEU A 81 6.60 10.72 -11.57
C LEU A 81 7.16 11.89 -12.35
N LEU A 82 8.11 12.65 -11.81
CA LEU A 82 8.65 13.86 -12.46
C LEU A 82 9.08 13.64 -13.93
N PRO A 83 9.88 12.61 -14.27
CA PRO A 83 10.22 12.34 -15.67
C PRO A 83 8.99 11.92 -16.49
N LEU A 84 8.04 11.18 -15.91
CA LEU A 84 6.77 10.84 -16.59
C LEU A 84 5.96 12.11 -16.90
N GLN A 85 5.78 13.00 -15.93
CA GLN A 85 5.02 14.25 -16.12
C GLN A 85 5.59 15.05 -17.29
N LYS A 86 6.92 15.18 -17.34
CA LYS A 86 7.61 15.84 -18.45
C LYS A 86 7.37 15.14 -19.79
N ALA A 87 7.50 13.82 -19.83
CA ALA A 87 7.30 13.03 -21.05
C ALA A 87 5.85 13.10 -21.56
N LEU A 88 4.86 13.11 -20.66
CA LEU A 88 3.45 13.23 -21.02
C LEU A 88 3.12 14.64 -21.53
N LEU A 89 3.63 15.69 -20.88
CA LEU A 89 3.43 17.08 -21.33
C LEU A 89 4.05 17.37 -22.70
N GLN A 90 5.12 16.66 -23.06
CA GLN A 90 5.80 16.79 -24.35
C GLN A 90 5.21 15.89 -25.45
N ALA A 91 4.32 14.96 -25.12
CA ALA A 91 3.72 14.07 -26.09
C ALA A 91 2.75 14.81 -27.02
N ASP A 92 2.90 14.61 -28.32
CA ASP A 92 2.09 15.30 -29.33
C ASP A 92 0.73 14.64 -29.55
N ASN A 93 0.64 13.33 -29.29
CA ASN A 93 -0.55 12.53 -29.53
C ASN A 93 -0.77 11.45 -28.46
N PHE A 94 -1.97 10.89 -28.43
CA PHE A 94 -2.38 9.87 -27.46
C PHE A 94 -1.49 8.62 -27.51
N THR A 95 -1.10 8.17 -28.70
CA THR A 95 -0.28 6.96 -28.88
C THR A 95 1.10 7.12 -28.27
N GLU A 96 1.76 8.25 -28.51
CA GLU A 96 3.05 8.60 -27.91
C GLU A 96 2.95 8.72 -26.38
N ALA A 97 1.91 9.40 -25.87
CA ALA A 97 1.68 9.51 -24.44
C ALA A 97 1.50 8.15 -23.77
N ASN A 98 0.73 7.25 -24.40
CA ASN A 98 0.50 5.91 -23.90
C ASN A 98 1.78 5.04 -23.97
N GLN A 99 2.62 5.22 -25.00
CA GLN A 99 3.94 4.59 -25.07
C GLN A 99 4.86 5.06 -23.94
N ASN A 100 4.93 6.37 -23.68
CA ASN A 100 5.71 6.96 -22.60
C ASN A 100 5.25 6.42 -21.23
N LEU A 101 3.93 6.35 -21.01
CA LEU A 101 3.34 5.75 -19.81
C LEU A 101 3.72 4.28 -19.65
N ASN A 102 3.65 3.49 -20.72
CA ASN A 102 4.00 2.07 -20.69
C ASN A 102 5.50 1.86 -20.43
N GLN A 103 6.36 2.68 -21.04
CA GLN A 103 7.80 2.64 -20.79
C GLN A 103 8.12 2.99 -19.33
N TRP A 104 7.51 4.04 -18.81
CA TRP A 104 7.66 4.42 -17.40
C TRP A 104 7.21 3.31 -16.45
N ALA A 105 6.06 2.67 -16.71
CA ALA A 105 5.59 1.55 -15.89
C ALA A 105 6.60 0.38 -15.88
N LYS A 106 7.25 0.09 -17.00
CA LYS A 106 8.32 -0.91 -17.06
C LYS A 106 9.53 -0.54 -16.20
N THR A 107 9.84 0.75 -16.04
CA THR A 107 10.91 1.19 -15.10
C THR A 107 10.58 0.90 -13.65
N LEU A 108 9.29 0.79 -13.30
CA LEU A 108 8.79 0.39 -11.99
C LEU A 108 8.63 -1.14 -11.83
N ALA A 109 9.21 -1.93 -12.76
CA ALA A 109 9.07 -3.38 -12.82
C ALA A 109 7.60 -3.87 -12.96
N LEU A 110 6.72 -3.01 -13.48
CA LEU A 110 5.38 -3.42 -13.92
C LEU A 110 5.45 -4.10 -15.29
N LYS A 111 4.45 -4.91 -15.61
CA LYS A 111 4.36 -5.58 -16.91
C LYS A 111 3.97 -4.58 -18.00
N SER A 112 2.90 -3.84 -17.77
CA SER A 112 2.43 -2.82 -18.70
C SER A 112 1.57 -1.77 -18.02
N ALA A 113 1.50 -0.60 -18.65
CA ALA A 113 0.49 0.40 -18.37
C ALA A 113 -0.16 0.86 -19.68
N LYS A 114 -1.47 1.05 -19.65
CA LYS A 114 -2.22 1.59 -20.80
C LYS A 114 -3.46 2.34 -20.37
N ILE A 115 -3.87 3.29 -21.20
CA ILE A 115 -5.12 4.02 -21.08
C ILE A 115 -6.13 3.39 -22.04
N LEU A 116 -7.27 2.97 -21.53
CA LEU A 116 -8.40 2.47 -22.30
C LEU A 116 -9.45 3.58 -22.44
N LEU A 117 -9.88 3.84 -23.67
CA LEU A 117 -10.89 4.83 -24.04
C LEU A 117 -12.24 4.15 -24.21
N LEU A 118 -13.29 4.75 -23.64
CA LEU A 118 -14.66 4.24 -23.80
C LEU A 118 -15.25 4.74 -25.12
N LYS A 119 -15.74 3.79 -25.92
CA LYS A 119 -16.31 4.05 -27.25
C LYS A 119 -17.56 4.92 -27.24
N ASP A 120 -18.22 5.08 -26.09
CA ASP A 120 -19.45 5.86 -25.98
C ASP A 120 -19.19 7.33 -25.64
N THR A 121 -18.04 7.64 -25.06
CA THR A 121 -17.61 9.02 -24.76
C THR A 121 -16.67 9.57 -25.82
N TRP A 122 -15.81 8.74 -26.37
CA TRP A 122 -14.83 9.13 -27.39
C TRP A 122 -15.17 8.48 -28.72
N THR A 123 -15.05 9.24 -29.81
CA THR A 123 -15.21 8.71 -31.17
C THR A 123 -13.95 7.97 -31.58
N GLU A 124 -14.08 6.74 -32.09
CA GLU A 124 -12.96 5.98 -32.62
C GLU A 124 -12.21 6.79 -33.69
N GLN A 125 -10.95 7.10 -33.42
CA GLN A 125 -10.04 7.73 -34.36
C GLN A 125 -9.16 6.65 -34.99
N ASN A 126 -9.02 6.67 -36.33
CA ASN A 126 -8.22 5.68 -37.07
C ASN A 126 -6.75 5.62 -36.64
N ASP A 127 -6.23 6.68 -36.03
CA ASP A 127 -4.85 6.77 -35.55
C ASP A 127 -4.59 6.04 -34.22
N ILE A 128 -5.64 5.59 -33.53
CA ILE A 128 -5.55 4.89 -32.24
C ILE A 128 -5.86 3.41 -32.45
N GLU A 129 -4.93 2.54 -32.02
CA GLU A 129 -5.08 1.10 -32.18
C GLU A 129 -6.33 0.56 -31.46
N ALA A 130 -7.00 -0.42 -32.09
CA ALA A 130 -8.20 -1.08 -31.56
C ALA A 130 -8.10 -1.57 -30.09
N PRO A 131 -6.94 -2.09 -29.60
CA PRO A 131 -6.81 -2.57 -28.22
C PRO A 131 -6.95 -1.48 -27.14
N TYR A 132 -6.87 -0.20 -27.51
CA TYR A 132 -7.11 0.91 -26.58
C TYR A 132 -8.59 1.28 -26.44
N TRP A 133 -9.47 0.67 -27.23
CA TRP A 133 -10.89 0.96 -27.20
C TRP A 133 -11.68 -0.12 -26.49
N ILE A 134 -12.52 0.27 -25.54
CA ILE A 134 -13.37 -0.64 -24.79
C ILE A 134 -14.84 -0.21 -24.82
N ASP A 135 -15.73 -1.18 -25.00
CA ASP A 135 -17.16 -0.95 -24.93
C ASP A 135 -17.58 -0.73 -23.47
N ARG A 136 -18.37 0.32 -23.20
CA ARG A 136 -18.85 0.61 -21.85
C ARG A 136 -19.59 -0.57 -21.23
N LYS A 137 -20.44 -1.27 -21.98
CA LYS A 137 -21.22 -2.40 -21.47
C LYS A 137 -20.32 -3.55 -21.04
N ALA A 138 -19.24 -3.80 -21.78
CA ALA A 138 -18.27 -4.82 -21.43
C ALA A 138 -17.51 -4.45 -20.14
N PHE A 139 -17.12 -3.19 -20.01
CA PHE A 139 -16.41 -2.72 -18.82
C PHE A 139 -17.32 -2.58 -17.59
N GLU A 140 -18.60 -2.24 -17.75
CA GLU A 140 -19.57 -2.11 -16.65
C GLU A 140 -19.72 -3.39 -15.82
N ILE A 141 -19.56 -4.57 -16.45
CA ILE A 141 -19.54 -5.86 -15.73
C ILE A 141 -18.40 -5.86 -14.70
N ILE A 142 -17.20 -5.45 -15.10
CA ILE A 142 -16.03 -5.36 -14.23
C ILE A 142 -16.24 -4.25 -13.18
N ARG A 143 -16.78 -3.10 -13.60
CA ARG A 143 -17.05 -1.97 -12.71
C ARG A 143 -17.96 -2.38 -11.55
N LEU A 144 -19.10 -2.99 -11.86
CA LEU A 144 -20.10 -3.39 -10.87
C LEU A 144 -19.59 -4.48 -9.93
N GLU A 145 -18.85 -5.47 -10.43
CA GLU A 145 -18.32 -6.56 -9.61
C GLU A 145 -17.12 -6.17 -8.75
N ARG A 146 -16.30 -5.22 -9.19
CA ARG A 146 -14.98 -4.95 -8.58
C ARG A 146 -14.86 -3.63 -7.86
N PHE A 147 -15.44 -2.56 -8.40
CA PHE A 147 -15.25 -1.20 -7.89
C PHE A 147 -16.28 -0.81 -6.83
N GLY A 148 -17.50 -1.32 -6.94
CA GLY A 148 -18.61 -0.86 -6.10
C GLY A 148 -18.81 0.65 -6.27
N LEU A 149 -18.54 1.43 -5.21
CA LEU A 149 -18.60 2.90 -5.22
C LEU A 149 -17.24 3.59 -5.41
N GLN A 150 -16.14 2.82 -5.47
CA GLN A 150 -14.78 3.35 -5.55
C GLN A 150 -14.39 3.68 -7.00
N SER A 151 -13.40 4.56 -7.17
CA SER A 151 -12.85 4.91 -8.48
C SER A 151 -11.55 4.15 -8.81
N PHE A 152 -11.07 3.33 -7.87
CA PHE A 152 -9.86 2.53 -8.00
C PHE A 152 -10.16 1.09 -7.63
N TYR A 153 -9.57 0.15 -8.38
CA TYR A 153 -9.59 -1.27 -8.05
C TYR A 153 -8.18 -1.83 -8.15
N LEU A 154 -7.71 -2.47 -7.07
CA LEU A 154 -6.42 -3.13 -7.00
C LEU A 154 -6.62 -4.59 -6.61
N GLY A 155 -6.08 -5.51 -7.41
CA GLY A 155 -6.16 -6.92 -7.12
C GLY A 155 -6.06 -7.83 -8.33
N LYS A 156 -6.53 -9.06 -8.16
CA LYS A 156 -6.55 -10.09 -9.20
C LYS A 156 -7.85 -9.99 -10.01
N LEU A 157 -7.76 -10.31 -11.29
CA LEU A 157 -8.92 -10.47 -12.17
C LEU A 157 -9.13 -11.95 -12.50
N THR A 158 -10.38 -12.32 -12.76
CA THR A 158 -10.72 -13.63 -13.33
C THR A 158 -10.22 -13.74 -14.76
N ASN A 159 -10.10 -14.97 -15.27
CA ASN A 159 -9.70 -15.20 -16.66
C ASN A 159 -10.66 -14.54 -17.66
N ARG A 160 -11.97 -14.51 -17.35
CA ARG A 160 -12.98 -13.84 -18.18
C ARG A 160 -12.75 -12.34 -18.26
N GLU A 161 -12.52 -11.69 -17.11
CA GLU A 161 -12.22 -10.25 -17.06
C GLU A 161 -10.89 -9.94 -17.76
N LYS A 162 -9.87 -10.81 -17.61
CA LYS A 162 -8.60 -10.66 -18.31
C LYS A 162 -8.77 -10.70 -19.82
N SER A 163 -9.56 -11.65 -20.35
CA SER A 163 -9.84 -11.73 -21.79
C SER A 163 -10.62 -10.53 -22.36
N LEU A 164 -11.28 -9.74 -21.51
CA LEU A 164 -11.97 -8.50 -21.94
C LEU A 164 -11.05 -7.28 -21.96
N LEU A 165 -10.00 -7.26 -21.12
CA LEU A 165 -9.10 -6.12 -20.94
C LEU A 165 -7.73 -6.28 -21.60
N PHE A 166 -7.33 -7.52 -21.87
CA PHE A 166 -6.00 -7.86 -22.36
C PHE A 166 -6.07 -8.67 -23.64
N LEU A 167 -5.10 -8.42 -24.52
CA LEU A 167 -4.85 -9.29 -25.67
C LEU A 167 -4.25 -10.61 -25.19
N PRO A 168 -4.43 -11.72 -25.93
CA PRO A 168 -3.85 -13.02 -25.56
C PRO A 168 -2.32 -12.96 -25.35
N GLU A 169 -1.61 -12.12 -26.10
CA GLU A 169 -0.16 -11.90 -26.01
C GLU A 169 0.26 -11.18 -24.72
N GLU A 170 -0.66 -10.45 -24.09
CA GLU A 170 -0.42 -9.76 -22.83
C GLU A 170 -0.62 -10.67 -21.62
N LEU A 171 -0.94 -11.95 -21.80
CA LEU A 171 -1.02 -12.94 -20.72
C LEU A 171 0.32 -13.65 -20.54
N PRO A 172 0.68 -14.12 -19.32
CA PRO A 172 -0.09 -14.06 -18.08
C PRO A 172 0.04 -12.72 -17.32
N VAL A 173 -1.03 -12.30 -16.67
CA VAL A 173 -1.09 -11.15 -15.75
C VAL A 173 -1.41 -11.66 -14.36
N GLY A 174 -0.61 -11.27 -13.36
CA GLY A 174 -0.81 -11.66 -11.95
C GLY A 174 -1.85 -10.78 -11.28
N SER A 175 -1.51 -9.50 -11.07
CA SER A 175 -2.37 -8.48 -10.46
C SER A 175 -2.51 -7.25 -11.35
N VAL A 176 -3.55 -6.46 -11.12
CA VAL A 176 -3.85 -5.23 -11.86
C VAL A 176 -4.25 -4.10 -10.91
N ALA A 177 -3.99 -2.87 -11.34
CA ALA A 177 -4.63 -1.68 -10.81
C ALA A 177 -5.44 -1.02 -11.93
N LEU A 178 -6.72 -0.80 -11.69
CA LEU A 178 -7.63 -0.09 -12.59
C LEU A 178 -8.07 1.21 -11.93
N CYS A 179 -7.97 2.32 -12.67
CA CYS A 179 -8.36 3.65 -12.20
C CYS A 179 -9.37 4.24 -13.19
N LEU A 180 -10.51 4.72 -12.69
CA LEU A 180 -11.52 5.40 -13.50
C LEU A 180 -11.16 6.88 -13.63
N LEU A 181 -11.06 7.37 -14.87
CA LEU A 181 -10.86 8.79 -15.16
C LEU A 181 -12.22 9.43 -15.42
N LYS A 182 -12.56 10.42 -14.59
CA LYS A 182 -13.84 11.11 -14.57
C LYS A 182 -13.61 12.61 -14.41
N GLN A 183 -14.08 13.38 -15.40
CA GLN A 183 -14.12 14.82 -15.27
C GLN A 183 -15.27 15.22 -14.33
N HIS A 184 -15.10 16.29 -13.54
CA HIS A 184 -16.07 16.73 -12.53
C HIS A 184 -17.54 16.55 -12.95
N HIS A 185 -18.30 15.78 -12.16
CA HIS A 185 -19.74 15.48 -12.35
C HIS A 185 -20.12 14.76 -13.67
N GLN A 186 -19.16 14.33 -14.49
CA GLN A 186 -19.38 13.54 -15.70
C GLN A 186 -19.20 12.04 -15.40
N PRO A 187 -19.83 11.15 -16.22
CA PRO A 187 -19.47 9.73 -16.21
C PRO A 187 -18.00 9.57 -16.58
N TYR A 188 -17.34 8.55 -16.02
CA TYR A 188 -15.95 8.24 -16.38
C TYR A 188 -15.85 7.98 -17.89
N HIS A 189 -14.82 8.52 -18.54
CA HIS A 189 -14.63 8.48 -20.00
C HIS A 189 -13.46 7.58 -20.43
N SER A 190 -12.56 7.29 -19.50
CA SER A 190 -11.38 6.47 -19.75
C SER A 190 -11.03 5.66 -18.50
N VAL A 191 -10.23 4.61 -18.69
CA VAL A 191 -9.76 3.73 -17.63
C VAL A 191 -8.25 3.58 -17.76
N LEU A 192 -7.52 3.93 -16.71
CA LEU A 192 -6.09 3.67 -16.62
C LEU A 192 -5.88 2.28 -16.02
N LEU A 193 -5.11 1.46 -16.73
CA LEU A 193 -4.82 0.09 -16.35
C LEU A 193 -3.31 -0.08 -16.17
N PHE A 194 -2.91 -0.53 -14.99
CA PHE A 194 -1.58 -1.07 -14.71
C PHE A 194 -1.68 -2.57 -14.52
N SER A 195 -0.69 -3.30 -15.03
CA SER A 195 -0.60 -4.75 -14.88
C SER A 195 0.77 -5.15 -14.34
N SER A 196 0.79 -6.19 -13.50
CA SER A 196 2.01 -6.77 -12.94
C SER A 196 2.03 -8.28 -13.14
N HIS A 197 3.22 -8.84 -13.28
CA HIS A 197 3.42 -10.30 -13.25
C HIS A 197 3.23 -10.86 -11.83
N ASN A 198 3.51 -10.07 -10.80
CA ASN A 198 3.38 -10.48 -9.41
C ASN A 198 1.92 -10.34 -8.97
N GLU A 199 1.36 -11.42 -8.43
CA GLU A 199 0.00 -11.51 -7.92
C GLU A 199 -0.26 -10.69 -6.66
N ASP A 200 0.78 -10.37 -5.89
CA ASP A 200 0.69 -9.65 -4.61
C ASP A 200 1.14 -8.20 -4.73
N HIS A 201 1.51 -7.74 -5.94
CA HIS A 201 1.94 -6.36 -6.16
C HIS A 201 0.80 -5.36 -5.97
N PHE A 202 -0.36 -5.63 -6.59
CA PHE A 202 -1.59 -4.87 -6.38
C PHE A 202 -2.55 -5.69 -5.53
N TYR A 203 -2.93 -5.17 -4.37
CA TYR A 203 -3.82 -5.85 -3.43
C TYR A 203 -4.88 -4.90 -2.86
N ARG A 204 -5.98 -5.47 -2.38
CA ARG A 204 -7.09 -4.71 -1.81
C ARG A 204 -6.65 -4.04 -0.51
N GLY A 205 -6.93 -2.74 -0.38
CA GLY A 205 -6.56 -1.94 0.79
C GLY A 205 -5.18 -1.29 0.69
N GLN A 206 -4.44 -1.50 -0.40
CA GLN A 206 -3.24 -0.72 -0.72
C GLN A 206 -3.61 0.75 -0.95
N ASN A 207 -2.71 1.67 -0.55
CA ASN A 207 -2.93 3.10 -0.72
C ASN A 207 -3.02 3.49 -2.20
N THR A 208 -3.99 4.33 -2.56
CA THR A 208 -4.27 4.82 -3.91
C THR A 208 -3.85 6.26 -4.14
N ASP A 209 -3.34 6.98 -3.13
CA ASP A 209 -2.92 8.39 -3.25
C ASP A 209 -2.00 8.62 -4.46
N PHE A 210 -1.09 7.69 -4.73
CA PHE A 210 -0.19 7.76 -5.87
C PHE A 210 -0.93 7.64 -7.22
N LEU A 211 -1.91 6.74 -7.31
CA LEU A 211 -2.72 6.55 -8.51
C LEU A 211 -3.65 7.74 -8.75
N GLU A 212 -4.16 8.36 -7.68
CA GLU A 212 -4.93 9.60 -7.73
C GLU A 212 -4.13 10.73 -8.39
N ASN A 213 -2.89 10.94 -7.96
CA ASN A 213 -2.00 11.93 -8.59
C ASN A 213 -1.77 11.69 -10.09
N ILE A 214 -1.70 10.42 -10.52
CA ILE A 214 -1.55 10.09 -11.95
C ILE A 214 -2.84 10.39 -12.71
N VAL A 215 -4.00 10.04 -12.13
CA VAL A 215 -5.31 10.32 -12.74
C VAL A 215 -5.51 11.83 -12.90
N ASP A 216 -5.23 12.62 -11.87
CA ASP A 216 -5.35 14.08 -11.90
C ASP A 216 -4.44 14.73 -12.95
N LEU A 217 -3.28 14.13 -13.20
CA LEU A 217 -2.38 14.58 -14.26
C LEU A 217 -2.84 14.17 -15.66
N LEU A 218 -3.37 12.97 -15.83
CA LEU A 218 -3.78 12.43 -17.13
C LEU A 218 -5.11 13.03 -17.61
N GLU A 219 -6.06 13.29 -16.71
CA GLU A 219 -7.36 13.91 -16.99
C GLU A 219 -7.29 15.08 -17.99
N PRO A 220 -6.56 16.18 -17.70
CA PRO A 220 -6.51 17.32 -18.62
C PRO A 220 -5.76 17.02 -19.93
N LEU A 221 -4.78 16.09 -19.88
CA LEU A 221 -3.93 15.78 -21.03
C LEU A 221 -4.62 14.89 -22.05
N ILE A 222 -5.47 13.95 -21.61
CA ILE A 222 -6.22 13.07 -22.50
C ILE A 222 -7.13 13.89 -23.41
N ALA A 223 -7.86 14.86 -22.85
CA ALA A 223 -8.69 15.76 -23.63
C ALA A 223 -7.85 16.55 -24.66
N GLN A 224 -6.66 17.01 -24.28
CA GLN A 224 -5.76 17.72 -25.18
C GLN A 224 -5.24 16.84 -26.32
N TRP A 225 -4.80 15.61 -26.04
CA TRP A 225 -4.27 14.69 -27.05
C TRP A 225 -5.34 14.25 -28.04
N LEU A 226 -6.58 14.08 -27.58
CA LEU A 226 -7.71 13.70 -28.42
C LEU A 226 -8.29 14.88 -29.21
N ALA A 227 -8.23 16.11 -28.66
CA ALA A 227 -8.72 17.33 -29.32
C ALA A 227 -7.73 17.92 -30.35
N LYS A 228 -6.41 17.77 -30.15
CA LYS A 228 -5.39 18.34 -31.06
C LYS A 228 -5.41 17.80 -32.50
N LYS A 229 -6.19 16.75 -32.77
CA LYS A 229 -6.26 16.09 -34.08
C LYS A 229 -7.67 16.01 -34.68
N ALA A 230 -8.66 16.69 -34.09
CA ALA A 230 -9.98 16.88 -34.67
C ALA A 230 -10.00 18.06 -35.66
#